data_AF-A0A2M6VXH2-F1
#
_entry.id   AF-A0A2M6VXH2-F1
#
_cell.length_a   1.000
_cell.length_b   1.000
_cell.length_c   1.000
_cell.angle_alpha   90.00
_cell.angle_beta   90.00
_cell.angle_gamma   90.00
#
_symmetry.space_group_name_H-M   'P 1'
#
loop_
_entity.id
_entity.type
_entity.pdbx_description
1 polymer ?
#
loop_
_entity_poly.entity_id
_entity_poly.type
_entity_poly.pdbx_seq_one_letter_code
_entity_poly.pdbx_strand_id
1 'polypeptide(L)'
;MKKHAQTVITAVLAATGLMAGTSAMAGKTLDQIKQRGQIVCGVNTGLAGFSAADSSGNWSGLDVDHCRALAAAVLSDATKVKYVPLTAQQRFTALQSGEVDVLARNTTNTLNRDGSLGLHFIGANYYDGQGFMVPKGKITSAKQLKGATVCVQSGTTTEKNLTDFSRANKLNLKPVVFEKVEAATGAYFSGRCQAYTTDASGLASVRAKEAKDPAAHVVLADLISKEPLGPMVRRGDDEWFAINKWVLSGLVEAEEYGITQANVDQMKTSDNPQVGRLLGSTEDLGKHLGLDKEWLARAIKTTGNYGEMFERNVGPKTAINLPRGLNNQWSKGGLMYAAPLR
;
A
#
# COMPACT_ATOMS: atom_id res chain seq x y z
N MET A 1 83.03 -23.20 27.01
CA MET A 1 82.57 -21.79 27.00
C MET A 1 81.81 -21.52 25.71
N LYS A 2 80.54 -21.09 25.83
CA LYS A 2 79.71 -20.35 24.84
C LYS A 2 79.37 -21.07 23.51
N LYS A 3 78.17 -21.02 22.92
CA LYS A 3 76.77 -20.69 23.27
C LYS A 3 76.01 -20.99 21.96
N HIS A 4 74.82 -21.61 22.05
CA HIS A 4 73.94 -21.89 20.91
C HIS A 4 73.47 -20.63 20.18
N ALA A 5 73.25 -20.74 18.86
CA ALA A 5 72.31 -19.90 18.14
C ALA A 5 71.69 -20.71 16.99
N GLN A 6 70.41 -21.03 17.15
CA GLN A 6 69.53 -21.62 16.14
C GLN A 6 69.13 -20.53 15.14
N THR A 7 69.33 -20.77 13.85
CA THR A 7 68.80 -19.91 12.78
C THR A 7 67.45 -20.49 12.34
N VAL A 8 66.37 -19.81 12.72
CA VAL A 8 65.00 -20.11 12.32
C VAL A 8 64.75 -19.57 10.91
N ILE A 9 64.30 -20.44 10.02
CA ILE A 9 63.85 -20.15 8.66
C ILE A 9 62.49 -19.45 8.76
N THR A 10 62.38 -18.21 8.28
CA THR A 10 61.08 -17.52 8.13
C THR A 10 60.64 -17.62 6.68
N ALA A 11 59.70 -18.52 6.41
CA ALA A 11 58.96 -18.58 5.15
C ALA A 11 57.93 -17.45 5.12
N VAL A 12 58.09 -16.52 4.18
CA VAL A 12 57.10 -15.46 3.91
C VAL A 12 56.01 -16.06 3.02
N LEU A 13 54.89 -16.49 3.63
CA LEU A 13 53.67 -16.81 2.90
C LEU A 13 52.90 -15.52 2.59
N ALA A 14 52.61 -15.33 1.30
CA ALA A 14 51.75 -14.30 0.77
C ALA A 14 50.31 -14.46 1.30
N ALA A 15 49.86 -13.52 2.11
CA ALA A 15 48.45 -13.34 2.45
C ALA A 15 47.88 -12.25 1.53
N THR A 16 47.50 -12.62 0.31
CA THR A 16 46.54 -11.83 -0.48
C THR A 16 45.24 -11.78 0.30
N GLY A 17 44.98 -10.65 0.95
CA GLY A 17 43.73 -10.37 1.62
C GLY A 17 42.59 -10.42 0.62
N LEU A 18 41.80 -11.50 0.64
CA LEU A 18 40.42 -11.42 0.19
C LEU A 18 39.74 -10.41 1.10
N MET A 19 39.51 -9.19 0.58
CA MET A 19 38.45 -8.35 1.11
C MET A 19 37.16 -9.16 0.94
N ALA A 20 36.72 -9.80 2.02
CA ALA A 20 35.36 -10.22 2.16
C ALA A 20 34.52 -8.94 2.09
N GLY A 21 34.06 -8.60 0.88
CA GLY A 21 33.03 -7.59 0.71
C GLY A 21 31.89 -8.03 1.61
N THR A 22 31.57 -7.21 2.60
CA THR A 22 30.31 -7.32 3.33
C THR A 22 29.24 -7.46 2.26
N SER A 23 28.60 -8.63 2.19
CA SER A 23 27.45 -8.85 1.32
C SER A 23 26.52 -7.67 1.53
N ALA A 24 26.37 -6.85 0.48
CA ALA A 24 25.49 -5.71 0.51
C ALA A 24 24.12 -6.22 0.99
N MET A 25 23.57 -5.58 2.01
CA MET A 25 22.28 -5.91 2.64
C MET A 25 21.09 -5.62 1.69
N ALA A 26 21.28 -5.76 0.38
CA ALA A 26 20.25 -5.63 -0.62
C ALA A 26 19.65 -7.03 -0.87
N GLY A 27 18.35 -7.19 -0.58
CA GLY A 27 17.63 -8.42 -0.90
C GLY A 27 17.56 -8.66 -2.41
N LYS A 28 17.28 -9.91 -2.79
CA LYS A 28 17.23 -10.35 -4.20
C LYS A 28 16.30 -9.50 -5.06
N THR A 29 15.16 -9.08 -4.52
CA THR A 29 14.18 -8.26 -5.24
C THR A 29 14.73 -6.85 -5.50
N LEU A 30 15.43 -6.25 -4.52
CA LEU A 30 16.06 -4.94 -4.70
C LEU A 30 17.14 -4.99 -5.79
N ASP A 31 17.97 -6.03 -5.80
CA ASP A 31 19.00 -6.21 -6.83
C ASP A 31 18.39 -6.33 -8.23
N GLN A 32 17.31 -7.11 -8.37
CA GLN A 32 16.58 -7.23 -9.64
C GLN A 32 15.96 -5.90 -10.08
N ILE A 33 15.39 -5.13 -9.14
CA ILE A 33 14.85 -3.79 -9.40
C ILE A 33 15.95 -2.84 -9.88
N LYS A 34 17.11 -2.82 -9.20
CA LYS A 34 18.26 -1.98 -9.58
C LYS A 34 18.82 -2.38 -10.94
N GLN A 35 18.97 -3.67 -11.21
CA GLN A 35 19.44 -4.19 -12.49
C GLN A 35 18.48 -3.83 -13.64
N ARG A 36 17.17 -3.95 -13.40
CA ARG A 36 16.12 -3.63 -14.39
C ARG A 36 15.85 -2.12 -14.52
N GLY A 37 16.22 -1.33 -13.51
CA GLY A 37 16.03 0.11 -13.46
C GLY A 37 14.58 0.57 -13.27
N GLN A 38 13.68 -0.30 -12.80
CA GLN A 38 12.29 0.04 -12.48
C GLN A 38 11.63 -0.97 -11.54
N ILE A 39 10.74 -0.47 -10.70
CA ILE A 39 9.80 -1.27 -9.89
C ILE A 39 8.61 -1.67 -10.76
N VAL A 40 8.19 -2.92 -10.69
CA VAL A 40 6.95 -3.40 -11.27
C VAL A 40 5.89 -3.48 -10.17
N CYS A 41 4.94 -2.55 -10.18
CA CYS A 41 3.91 -2.41 -9.16
C CYS A 41 2.57 -2.98 -9.66
N GLY A 42 2.05 -4.00 -8.98
CA GLY A 42 0.71 -4.50 -9.20
C GLY A 42 -0.33 -3.57 -8.59
N VAL A 43 -1.23 -3.04 -9.41
CA VAL A 43 -2.22 -2.01 -9.02
C VAL A 43 -3.65 -2.42 -9.42
N ASN A 44 -4.64 -1.62 -9.02
CA ASN A 44 -6.03 -1.84 -9.45
C ASN A 44 -6.20 -1.60 -10.97
N THR A 45 -7.16 -2.28 -11.61
CA THR A 45 -7.52 -2.01 -13.02
C THR A 45 -8.15 -0.63 -13.21
N GLY A 46 -8.79 -0.09 -12.16
CA GLY A 46 -9.37 1.24 -12.14
C GLY A 46 -10.20 1.46 -10.89
N LEU A 47 -9.62 2.13 -9.90
CA LEU A 47 -10.31 2.59 -8.70
C LEU A 47 -9.83 4.00 -8.37
N ALA A 48 -10.64 5.00 -8.69
CA ALA A 48 -10.28 6.41 -8.47
C ALA A 48 -9.91 6.64 -7.00
N GLY A 49 -8.85 7.42 -6.78
CA GLY A 49 -8.28 7.69 -5.46
C GLY A 49 -7.35 6.60 -4.90
N PHE A 50 -7.39 5.38 -5.41
CA PHE A 50 -6.47 4.31 -4.99
C PHE A 50 -5.47 3.96 -6.08
N SER A 51 -5.96 3.63 -7.28
CA SER A 51 -5.15 3.39 -8.47
C SER A 51 -6.02 3.49 -9.72
N ALA A 52 -5.82 4.53 -10.52
CA ALA A 52 -6.46 4.66 -11.82
C ALA A 52 -5.53 5.34 -12.83
N ALA A 53 -5.56 4.86 -14.07
CA ALA A 53 -4.96 5.54 -15.20
C ALA A 53 -5.92 6.56 -15.82
N ASP A 54 -5.41 7.71 -16.21
CA ASP A 54 -6.12 8.65 -17.08
C ASP A 54 -6.09 8.18 -18.56
N SER A 55 -6.71 8.95 -19.45
CA SER A 55 -6.75 8.64 -20.89
C SER A 55 -5.38 8.71 -21.58
N SER A 56 -4.38 9.32 -20.94
CA SER A 56 -3.00 9.39 -21.42
C SER A 56 -2.12 8.28 -20.81
N GLY A 57 -2.70 7.41 -19.98
CA GLY A 57 -1.99 6.34 -19.29
C GLY A 57 -1.25 6.77 -18.03
N ASN A 58 -1.44 8.00 -17.54
CA ASN A 58 -0.82 8.44 -16.30
C ASN A 58 -1.57 7.86 -15.10
N TRP A 59 -0.85 7.17 -14.22
CA TRP A 59 -1.41 6.56 -13.02
C TRP A 59 -1.43 7.54 -11.86
N SER A 60 -2.53 7.52 -11.09
CA SER A 60 -2.69 8.29 -9.85
C SER A 60 -3.49 7.52 -8.80
N GLY A 61 -3.31 7.90 -7.53
CA GLY A 61 -4.00 7.28 -6.39
C GLY A 61 -3.07 6.98 -5.21
N LEU A 62 -3.65 6.67 -4.06
CA LEU A 62 -2.94 6.40 -2.81
C LEU A 62 -1.96 5.22 -2.94
N ASP A 63 -2.37 4.13 -3.60
CA ASP A 63 -1.52 2.96 -3.82
C ASP A 63 -0.45 3.24 -4.89
N VAL A 64 -0.78 4.04 -5.91
CA VAL A 64 0.17 4.49 -6.94
C VAL A 64 1.28 5.34 -6.31
N ASP A 65 0.92 6.22 -5.39
CA ASP A 65 1.86 7.06 -4.67
C ASP A 65 2.80 6.23 -3.79
N HIS A 66 2.31 5.15 -3.18
CA HIS A 66 3.21 4.21 -2.50
C HIS A 66 4.25 3.61 -3.46
N CYS A 67 3.85 3.19 -4.68
CA CYS A 67 4.81 2.71 -5.69
C CYS A 67 5.83 3.78 -6.08
N ARG A 68 5.40 5.05 -6.22
CA ARG A 68 6.29 6.18 -6.58
C ARG A 68 7.26 6.52 -5.47
N ALA A 69 6.81 6.47 -4.22
CA ALA A 69 7.66 6.66 -3.04
C ALA A 69 8.74 5.58 -2.96
N LEU A 70 8.39 4.32 -3.24
CA LEU A 70 9.37 3.23 -3.33
C LEU A 70 10.40 3.48 -4.43
N ALA A 71 9.97 3.88 -5.63
CA ALA A 71 10.89 4.13 -6.74
C ALA A 71 11.84 5.30 -6.44
N ALA A 72 11.33 6.38 -5.83
CA ALA A 72 12.16 7.49 -5.36
C ALA A 72 13.16 7.05 -4.28
N ALA A 73 12.76 6.18 -3.37
CA ALA A 73 13.63 5.67 -2.31
C ALA A 73 14.77 4.80 -2.87
N VAL A 74 14.44 3.84 -3.74
CA VAL A 74 15.37 2.76 -4.13
C VAL A 74 16.08 2.97 -5.46
N LEU A 75 15.53 3.81 -6.34
CA LEU A 75 16.08 4.14 -7.66
C LEU A 75 16.39 5.63 -7.83
N SER A 76 16.10 6.47 -6.82
CA SER A 76 16.27 7.93 -6.87
C SER A 76 15.48 8.61 -7.99
N ASP A 77 14.46 7.94 -8.53
CA ASP A 77 13.60 8.44 -9.60
C ASP A 77 12.19 7.85 -9.47
N ALA A 78 11.24 8.72 -9.14
CA ALA A 78 9.84 8.38 -8.93
C ALA A 78 9.11 7.90 -10.19
N THR A 79 9.66 8.16 -11.37
CA THR A 79 9.07 7.78 -12.66
C THR A 79 9.42 6.35 -13.04
N LYS A 80 10.36 5.70 -12.35
CA LYS A 80 10.80 4.32 -12.59
C LYS A 80 9.86 3.28 -12.01
N VAL A 81 8.58 3.38 -12.39
CA VAL A 81 7.52 2.45 -12.03
C VAL A 81 6.83 1.96 -13.29
N LYS A 82 6.78 0.64 -13.47
CA LYS A 82 5.88 -0.03 -14.38
C LYS A 82 4.64 -0.48 -13.61
N TYR A 83 3.47 -0.01 -14.01
CA TYR A 83 2.21 -0.41 -13.41
C TYR A 83 1.61 -1.61 -14.15
N VAL A 84 1.18 -2.62 -13.39
CA VAL A 84 0.48 -3.80 -13.91
C VAL A 84 -0.94 -3.83 -13.32
N PRO A 85 -1.98 -3.52 -14.12
CA PRO A 85 -3.36 -3.54 -13.65
C PRO A 85 -3.84 -4.97 -13.43
N LEU A 86 -4.30 -5.27 -12.21
CA LEU A 86 -4.66 -6.63 -11.79
C LEU A 86 -6.09 -6.69 -11.25
N THR A 87 -6.85 -7.65 -11.77
CA THR A 87 -8.17 -8.00 -11.22
C THR A 87 -8.04 -8.59 -9.81
N ALA A 88 -9.16 -8.68 -9.08
CA ALA A 88 -9.18 -9.26 -7.74
C ALA A 88 -8.70 -10.72 -7.71
N GLN A 89 -8.92 -11.47 -8.80
CA GLN A 89 -8.51 -12.87 -8.94
C GLN A 89 -7.00 -13.01 -9.28
N GLN A 90 -6.48 -12.17 -10.16
CA GLN A 90 -5.10 -12.30 -10.68
C GLN A 90 -4.03 -11.79 -9.71
N ARG A 91 -4.37 -10.82 -8.84
CA ARG A 91 -3.40 -10.03 -8.07
C ARG A 91 -2.40 -10.84 -7.24
N PHE A 92 -2.83 -11.94 -6.63
CA PHE A 92 -1.96 -12.74 -5.77
C PHE A 92 -1.01 -13.60 -6.60
N THR A 93 -1.50 -14.23 -7.67
CA THR A 93 -0.68 -15.03 -8.57
C THR A 93 0.39 -14.19 -9.27
N ALA A 94 0.06 -12.96 -9.67
CA ALA A 94 1.04 -12.03 -10.23
C ALA A 94 2.18 -11.72 -9.23
N LEU A 95 1.85 -11.50 -7.96
CA LEU A 95 2.88 -11.27 -6.94
C LEU A 95 3.69 -12.54 -6.63
N GLN A 96 3.02 -13.68 -6.50
CA GLN A 96 3.64 -14.99 -6.21
C GLN A 96 4.62 -15.42 -7.30
N SER A 97 4.24 -15.22 -8.57
CA SER A 97 5.06 -15.61 -9.73
C SER A 97 6.25 -14.68 -9.99
N GLY A 98 6.31 -13.52 -9.33
CA GLY A 98 7.33 -12.52 -9.59
C GLY A 98 7.03 -11.60 -10.77
N GLU A 99 5.82 -11.65 -11.34
CA GLU A 99 5.39 -10.70 -12.37
C GLU A 99 5.42 -9.25 -11.86
N VAL A 100 5.07 -9.06 -10.59
CA VAL A 100 5.18 -7.76 -9.89
C VAL A 100 6.09 -7.88 -8.66
N ASP A 101 6.80 -6.82 -8.32
CA ASP A 101 7.69 -6.78 -7.15
C ASP A 101 6.92 -6.49 -5.85
N VAL A 102 5.82 -5.73 -5.97
CA VAL A 102 4.94 -5.33 -4.88
C VAL A 102 3.51 -5.25 -5.41
N LEU A 103 2.54 -5.69 -4.61
CA LEU A 103 1.12 -5.49 -4.86
C LEU A 103 0.64 -4.30 -4.02
N ALA A 104 0.62 -3.11 -4.60
CA ALA A 104 0.02 -1.91 -4.00
C ALA A 104 -1.36 -1.71 -4.62
N ARG A 105 -2.37 -2.29 -3.97
CA ARG A 105 -3.76 -2.30 -4.41
C ARG A 105 -4.61 -2.48 -3.17
N ASN A 106 -5.78 -1.83 -3.07
CA ASN A 106 -6.80 -2.03 -2.03
C ASN A 106 -7.04 -3.52 -1.68
N THR A 107 -6.22 -4.06 -0.77
CA THR A 107 -6.09 -5.49 -0.49
C THR A 107 -6.00 -5.66 1.00
N THR A 108 -7.03 -6.28 1.56
CA THR A 108 -7.15 -6.54 2.98
C THR A 108 -6.10 -7.50 3.51
N ASN A 109 -5.48 -7.15 4.63
CA ASN A 109 -4.74 -8.10 5.44
C ASN A 109 -5.68 -9.10 6.11
N THR A 110 -5.51 -10.39 5.82
CA THR A 110 -6.24 -11.46 6.50
C THR A 110 -5.28 -12.61 6.83
N LEU A 111 -5.58 -13.37 7.88
CA LEU A 111 -4.80 -14.55 8.25
C LEU A 111 -4.62 -15.52 7.07
N ASN A 112 -5.66 -15.73 6.26
CA ASN A 112 -5.53 -16.64 5.13
C ASN A 112 -4.56 -16.07 4.09
N ARG A 113 -4.66 -14.78 3.74
CA ARG A 113 -3.75 -14.18 2.74
C ARG A 113 -2.31 -14.17 3.21
N ASP A 114 -2.06 -13.83 4.47
CA ASP A 114 -0.71 -13.79 5.02
C ASP A 114 -0.17 -15.22 5.23
N GLY A 115 -0.94 -16.09 5.90
CA GLY A 115 -0.51 -17.41 6.32
C GLY A 115 -0.45 -18.49 5.23
N SER A 116 -1.24 -18.40 4.16
CA SER A 116 -1.34 -19.47 3.15
C SER A 116 -0.83 -19.11 1.75
N LEU A 117 -0.67 -17.83 1.42
CA LEU A 117 -0.28 -17.43 0.06
C LEU A 117 1.23 -17.22 -0.11
N GLY A 118 2.03 -17.37 0.95
CA GLY A 118 3.46 -17.07 0.88
C GLY A 118 3.72 -15.57 0.64
N LEU A 119 2.85 -14.70 1.17
CA LEU A 119 2.95 -13.25 1.05
C LEU A 119 3.12 -12.61 2.44
N HIS A 120 3.71 -11.41 2.47
CA HIS A 120 3.78 -10.56 3.65
C HIS A 120 2.98 -9.29 3.43
N PHE A 121 2.11 -8.98 4.39
CA PHE A 121 1.47 -7.68 4.47
C PHE A 121 2.43 -6.63 5.04
N ILE A 122 2.66 -5.55 4.30
CA ILE A 122 3.61 -4.49 4.67
C ILE A 122 3.11 -3.67 5.86
N GLY A 123 1.84 -3.27 5.81
CA GLY A 123 1.23 -2.34 6.76
C GLY A 123 -0.01 -1.72 6.14
N ALA A 124 -0.93 -1.26 6.98
CA ALA A 124 -2.14 -0.62 6.47
C ALA A 124 -1.80 0.79 5.98
N ASN A 125 -2.05 1.07 4.71
CA ASN A 125 -2.05 2.43 4.17
C ASN A 125 -3.48 3.03 4.14
N TYR A 126 -4.50 2.19 4.35
CA TYR A 126 -5.89 2.64 4.51
C TYR A 126 -6.70 1.61 5.33
N TYR A 127 -7.20 2.00 6.49
CA TYR A 127 -8.18 1.24 7.28
C TYR A 127 -9.59 1.50 6.77
N ASP A 128 -10.27 0.42 6.37
CA ASP A 128 -11.64 0.46 5.84
C ASP A 128 -12.54 -0.59 6.51
N GLY A 129 -13.79 -0.64 6.06
CA GLY A 129 -14.73 -1.72 6.30
C GLY A 129 -15.64 -1.93 5.09
N GLN A 130 -16.15 -3.13 4.90
CA GLN A 130 -17.12 -3.40 3.85
C GLN A 130 -18.46 -2.75 4.16
N GLY A 131 -19.01 -2.03 3.17
CA GLY A 131 -20.32 -1.40 3.24
C GLY A 131 -21.24 -1.81 2.10
N PHE A 132 -22.32 -1.05 1.94
CA PHE A 132 -23.30 -1.22 0.86
C PHE A 132 -23.66 0.14 0.26
N MET A 133 -23.75 0.19 -1.07
CA MET A 133 -24.31 1.33 -1.79
C MET A 133 -25.64 0.94 -2.41
N VAL A 134 -26.64 1.81 -2.24
CA VAL A 134 -28.01 1.63 -2.72
C VAL A 134 -28.49 2.91 -3.41
N PRO A 135 -29.48 2.84 -4.32
CA PRO A 135 -30.16 4.04 -4.79
C PRO A 135 -30.77 4.79 -3.59
N LYS A 136 -30.76 6.12 -3.65
CA LYS A 136 -31.35 6.98 -2.62
C LYS A 136 -32.83 6.65 -2.47
N GLY A 137 -33.28 6.47 -1.23
CA GLY A 137 -34.64 6.05 -0.94
C GLY A 137 -34.85 5.73 0.52
N LYS A 138 -35.69 4.72 0.80
CA LYS A 138 -36.08 4.33 2.16
C LYS A 138 -35.08 3.41 2.86
N ILE A 139 -34.13 2.82 2.12
CA ILE A 139 -33.13 1.92 2.68
C ILE A 139 -32.05 2.78 3.34
N THR A 140 -31.93 2.67 4.66
CA THR A 140 -30.96 3.39 5.49
C THR A 140 -30.02 2.45 6.24
N SER A 141 -30.28 1.14 6.22
CA SER A 141 -29.44 0.12 6.84
C SER A 141 -29.31 -1.13 5.97
N ALA A 142 -28.13 -1.75 5.99
CA ALA A 142 -27.84 -3.01 5.31
C ALA A 142 -28.76 -4.15 5.78
N LYS A 143 -29.28 -4.10 7.01
CA LYS A 143 -30.25 -5.09 7.53
C LYS A 143 -31.61 -5.01 6.85
N GLN A 144 -31.91 -3.92 6.15
CA GLN A 144 -33.16 -3.77 5.38
C GLN A 144 -33.08 -4.42 3.99
N LEU A 145 -31.91 -4.95 3.59
CA LEU A 145 -31.70 -5.57 2.28
C LEU A 145 -32.24 -7.01 2.17
N LYS A 146 -33.16 -7.43 3.04
CA LYS A 146 -33.66 -8.81 3.07
C LYS A 146 -34.18 -9.25 1.69
N GLY A 147 -33.64 -10.34 1.15
CA GLY A 147 -34.00 -10.90 -0.15
C GLY A 147 -33.44 -10.15 -1.37
N ALA A 148 -32.69 -9.06 -1.17
CA ALA A 148 -32.18 -8.21 -2.24
C ALA A 148 -31.08 -8.90 -3.07
N THR A 149 -31.01 -8.54 -4.35
CA THR A 149 -29.87 -8.86 -5.22
C THR A 149 -28.71 -7.90 -4.94
N VAL A 150 -27.54 -8.45 -4.65
CA VAL A 150 -26.36 -7.66 -4.28
C VAL A 150 -25.20 -7.98 -5.22
N CYS A 151 -24.77 -6.99 -6.00
CA CYS A 151 -23.62 -7.12 -6.88
C CYS A 151 -22.33 -7.14 -6.05
N VAL A 152 -21.45 -8.11 -6.33
CA VAL A 152 -20.17 -8.30 -5.63
C VAL A 152 -19.15 -8.91 -6.58
N GLN A 153 -17.86 -8.64 -6.34
CA GLN A 153 -16.77 -9.27 -7.10
C GLN A 153 -16.30 -10.58 -6.46
N SER A 154 -16.05 -11.58 -7.28
CA SER A 154 -15.40 -12.84 -6.88
C SER A 154 -13.94 -12.64 -6.48
N GLY A 155 -13.41 -13.55 -5.65
CA GLY A 155 -12.01 -13.51 -5.21
C GLY A 155 -11.71 -12.37 -4.22
N THR A 156 -12.74 -11.91 -3.50
CA THR A 156 -12.67 -10.82 -2.52
C THR A 156 -13.01 -11.31 -1.12
N THR A 157 -12.57 -10.56 -0.10
CA THR A 157 -13.10 -10.71 1.28
C THR A 157 -14.59 -10.40 1.30
N THR A 158 -14.98 -9.42 0.48
CA THR A 158 -16.34 -8.90 0.32
C THR A 158 -17.39 -9.97 0.05
N GLU A 159 -17.11 -10.91 -0.85
CA GLU A 159 -18.03 -12.01 -1.19
C GLU A 159 -18.30 -12.94 0.01
N LYS A 160 -17.24 -13.31 0.74
CA LYS A 160 -17.37 -14.18 1.91
C LYS A 160 -18.09 -13.47 3.05
N ASN A 161 -17.68 -12.24 3.34
CA ASN A 161 -18.30 -11.41 4.38
C ASN A 161 -19.79 -11.14 4.10
N LEU A 162 -20.17 -10.92 2.84
CA LEU A 162 -21.58 -10.76 2.42
C LEU A 162 -22.40 -12.01 2.78
N THR A 163 -21.84 -13.19 2.50
CA THR A 163 -22.45 -14.47 2.83
C THR A 163 -22.60 -14.64 4.34
N ASP A 164 -21.55 -14.35 5.11
CA ASP A 164 -21.54 -14.45 6.57
C ASP A 164 -22.53 -13.47 7.21
N PHE A 165 -22.57 -12.22 6.74
CA PHE A 165 -23.51 -11.19 7.18
C PHE A 165 -24.97 -11.57 6.87
N SER A 166 -25.24 -12.06 5.66
CA SER A 166 -26.57 -12.51 5.23
C SER A 166 -27.09 -13.64 6.12
N ARG A 167 -26.23 -14.62 6.44
CA ARG A 167 -26.55 -15.75 7.31
C ARG A 167 -26.80 -15.30 8.74
N ALA A 168 -25.89 -14.53 9.32
CA ALA A 168 -25.97 -14.06 10.71
C ALA A 168 -27.24 -13.25 10.98
N ASN A 169 -27.71 -12.48 9.99
CA ASN A 169 -28.88 -11.61 10.10
C ASN A 169 -30.15 -12.18 9.45
N LYS A 170 -30.14 -13.44 8.97
CA LYS A 170 -31.28 -14.11 8.31
C LYS A 170 -31.88 -13.30 7.15
N LEU A 171 -31.01 -12.66 6.37
CA LEU A 171 -31.42 -11.73 5.31
C LEU A 171 -31.75 -12.42 3.99
N ASN A 172 -31.23 -13.62 3.74
CA ASN A 172 -31.40 -14.31 2.46
C ASN A 172 -31.01 -13.41 1.26
N LEU A 173 -29.90 -12.67 1.39
CA LEU A 173 -29.33 -11.89 0.30
C LEU A 173 -29.00 -12.81 -0.88
N LYS A 174 -29.13 -12.30 -2.10
CA LYS A 174 -28.84 -13.00 -3.34
C LYS A 174 -27.60 -12.39 -4.02
N PRO A 175 -26.38 -12.90 -3.74
CA PRO A 175 -25.18 -12.41 -4.40
C PRO A 175 -25.29 -12.59 -5.92
N VAL A 176 -24.95 -11.54 -6.66
CA VAL A 176 -24.73 -11.58 -8.10
C VAL A 176 -23.24 -11.35 -8.30
N VAL A 177 -22.53 -12.44 -8.58
CA VAL A 177 -21.06 -12.46 -8.56
C VAL A 177 -20.51 -12.13 -9.94
N PHE A 178 -19.54 -11.22 -9.97
CA PHE A 178 -18.83 -10.82 -11.18
C PHE A 178 -17.33 -11.02 -11.02
N GLU A 179 -16.62 -11.23 -12.12
CA GLU A 179 -15.15 -11.24 -12.12
C GLU A 179 -14.59 -9.81 -12.24
N LYS A 180 -15.13 -9.04 -13.19
CA LYS A 180 -14.69 -7.68 -13.51
C LYS A 180 -15.48 -6.63 -12.75
N VAL A 181 -14.80 -5.55 -12.34
CA VAL A 181 -15.43 -4.46 -11.56
C VAL A 181 -16.46 -3.72 -12.40
N GLU A 182 -16.16 -3.46 -13.66
CA GLU A 182 -17.00 -2.72 -14.60
C GLU A 182 -18.33 -3.44 -14.87
N ALA A 183 -18.30 -4.78 -14.85
CA ALA A 183 -19.50 -5.59 -14.99
C ALA A 183 -20.38 -5.52 -13.72
N ALA A 184 -19.76 -5.52 -12.53
CA ALA A 184 -20.47 -5.42 -11.26
C ALA A 184 -21.11 -4.04 -11.07
N THR A 185 -20.36 -2.96 -11.33
CA THR A 185 -20.87 -1.59 -11.21
C THR A 185 -21.89 -1.28 -12.30
N GLY A 186 -21.67 -1.72 -13.54
CA GLY A 186 -22.65 -1.61 -14.63
C GLY A 186 -23.97 -2.34 -14.32
N ALA A 187 -23.92 -3.52 -13.72
CA ALA A 187 -25.11 -4.25 -13.28
C ALA A 187 -25.86 -3.52 -12.13
N TYR A 188 -25.14 -2.84 -11.24
CA TYR A 188 -25.75 -2.00 -10.22
C TYR A 188 -26.43 -0.77 -10.83
N PHE A 189 -25.71 0.03 -11.64
CA PHE A 189 -26.25 1.27 -12.22
C PHE A 189 -27.37 1.04 -13.24
N SER A 190 -27.45 -0.14 -13.85
CA SER A 190 -28.58 -0.54 -14.71
C SER A 190 -29.80 -1.08 -13.93
N GLY A 191 -29.70 -1.22 -12.61
CA GLY A 191 -30.78 -1.71 -11.76
C GLY A 191 -30.93 -3.24 -11.68
N ARG A 192 -30.00 -4.01 -12.29
CA ARG A 192 -29.99 -5.48 -12.17
C ARG A 192 -29.72 -5.93 -10.73
N CYS A 193 -28.92 -5.17 -9.99
CA CYS A 193 -28.73 -5.35 -8.55
C CYS A 193 -29.41 -4.22 -7.76
N GLN A 194 -30.04 -4.58 -6.65
CA GLN A 194 -30.64 -3.61 -5.72
C GLN A 194 -29.60 -2.91 -4.84
N ALA A 195 -28.45 -3.57 -4.62
CA ALA A 195 -27.31 -3.01 -3.90
C ALA A 195 -25.99 -3.42 -4.55
N TYR A 196 -24.94 -2.63 -4.29
CA TYR A 196 -23.55 -2.96 -4.59
C TYR A 196 -22.76 -2.99 -3.28
N THR A 197 -21.85 -3.97 -3.12
CA THR A 197 -21.04 -4.08 -1.90
C THR A 197 -19.56 -4.21 -2.24
N THR A 198 -18.74 -3.46 -1.52
CA THR A 198 -17.27 -3.48 -1.46
C THR A 198 -16.85 -2.66 -0.23
N ASP A 199 -15.54 -2.47 -0.02
CA ASP A 199 -14.99 -1.54 0.97
C ASP A 199 -15.62 -0.14 0.82
N ALA A 200 -15.91 0.56 1.92
CA ALA A 200 -16.67 1.81 1.89
C ALA A 200 -15.97 2.92 1.09
N SER A 201 -14.63 2.95 1.12
CA SER A 201 -13.86 3.85 0.26
C SER A 201 -14.02 3.52 -1.23
N GLY A 202 -14.10 2.24 -1.57
CA GLY A 202 -14.37 1.78 -2.93
C GLY A 202 -15.79 2.14 -3.39
N LEU A 203 -16.78 2.05 -2.50
CA LEU A 203 -18.15 2.51 -2.79
C LEU A 203 -18.19 4.02 -3.06
N ALA A 204 -17.50 4.83 -2.25
CA ALA A 204 -17.40 6.26 -2.46
C ALA A 204 -16.72 6.60 -3.79
N SER A 205 -15.65 5.86 -4.15
CA SER A 205 -14.94 6.01 -5.43
C SER A 205 -15.85 5.70 -6.62
N VAL A 206 -16.52 4.55 -6.63
CA VAL A 206 -17.47 4.16 -7.68
C VAL A 206 -18.61 5.17 -7.79
N ARG A 207 -19.18 5.61 -6.66
CA ARG A 207 -20.22 6.65 -6.65
C ARG A 207 -19.74 7.95 -7.28
N ALA A 208 -18.54 8.42 -6.91
CA ALA A 208 -18.02 9.69 -7.39
C ALA A 208 -17.62 9.64 -8.88
N LYS A 209 -17.11 8.49 -9.36
CA LYS A 209 -16.51 8.39 -10.68
C LYS A 209 -17.43 7.81 -11.75
N GLU A 210 -18.32 6.90 -11.39
CA GLU A 210 -19.12 6.14 -12.35
C GLU A 210 -20.61 6.51 -12.34
N ALA A 211 -21.14 7.02 -11.24
CA ALA A 211 -22.54 7.42 -11.18
C ALA A 211 -22.78 8.67 -12.04
N LYS A 212 -23.82 8.64 -12.89
CA LYS A 212 -24.26 9.82 -13.65
C LYS A 212 -24.76 10.94 -12.73
N ASP A 213 -25.46 10.57 -11.66
CA ASP A 213 -25.85 11.46 -10.57
C ASP A 213 -25.40 10.83 -9.24
N PRO A 214 -24.24 11.23 -8.69
CA PRO A 214 -23.75 10.72 -7.41
C PRO A 214 -24.74 10.93 -6.26
N ALA A 215 -25.59 11.97 -6.29
CA ALA A 215 -26.55 12.26 -5.23
C ALA A 215 -27.75 11.29 -5.23
N ALA A 216 -27.97 10.57 -6.32
CA ALA A 216 -28.97 9.51 -6.43
C ALA A 216 -28.54 8.20 -5.75
N HIS A 217 -27.33 8.13 -5.19
CA HIS A 217 -26.77 6.92 -4.57
C HIS A 217 -26.25 7.21 -3.15
N VAL A 218 -26.55 6.31 -2.22
CA VAL A 218 -26.17 6.44 -0.81
C VAL A 218 -25.31 5.25 -0.42
N VAL A 219 -24.14 5.54 0.14
CA VAL A 219 -23.36 4.55 0.89
C VAL A 219 -23.94 4.49 2.30
N LEU A 220 -24.44 3.32 2.70
CA LEU A 220 -25.04 3.10 4.01
C LEU A 220 -23.97 3.20 5.11
N ALA A 221 -24.38 3.62 6.31
CA ALA A 221 -23.47 3.81 7.44
C ALA A 221 -22.97 2.48 8.06
N ASP A 222 -23.65 1.38 7.80
CA ASP A 222 -23.27 0.05 8.32
C ASP A 222 -21.97 -0.44 7.67
N LEU A 223 -20.97 -0.71 8.51
CA LEU A 223 -19.78 -1.47 8.13
C LEU A 223 -19.89 -2.88 8.71
N ILE A 224 -19.72 -3.90 7.88
CA ILE A 224 -19.94 -5.30 8.27
C ILE A 224 -18.65 -6.10 8.48
N SER A 225 -17.49 -5.49 8.23
CA SER A 225 -16.18 -6.14 8.36
C SER A 225 -15.08 -5.14 8.71
N LYS A 226 -13.90 -5.67 9.07
CA LYS A 226 -12.65 -4.91 9.20
C LYS A 226 -11.82 -5.16 7.95
N GLU A 227 -11.47 -4.10 7.23
CA GLU A 227 -10.71 -4.20 5.99
C GLU A 227 -9.44 -3.30 6.06
N PRO A 228 -8.40 -3.68 6.83
CA PRO A 228 -7.10 -2.98 6.76
C PRO A 228 -6.45 -3.25 5.40
N LEU A 229 -6.45 -2.25 4.53
CA LEU A 229 -5.91 -2.29 3.18
C LEU A 229 -4.44 -1.87 3.18
N GLY A 230 -3.63 -2.53 2.36
CA GLY A 230 -2.24 -2.15 2.24
C GLY A 230 -1.45 -3.00 1.25
N PRO A 231 -0.20 -2.60 0.99
CA PRO A 231 0.66 -3.30 0.06
C PRO A 231 1.09 -4.68 0.58
N MET A 232 1.37 -5.58 -0.34
CA MET A 232 1.92 -6.90 -0.05
C MET A 232 3.16 -7.19 -0.89
N VAL A 233 4.08 -7.97 -0.33
CA VAL A 233 5.26 -8.50 -1.02
C VAL A 233 5.33 -10.02 -0.85
N ARG A 234 6.22 -10.70 -1.59
CA ARG A 234 6.48 -12.13 -1.38
C ARG A 234 7.21 -12.36 -0.05
N ARG A 235 6.95 -13.51 0.59
CA ARG A 235 7.81 -14.01 1.66
C ARG A 235 9.15 -14.49 1.11
N GLY A 236 10.17 -14.52 1.96
CA GLY A 236 11.52 -14.99 1.61
C GLY A 236 12.44 -13.89 1.06
N ASP A 237 12.07 -12.63 1.22
CA ASP A 237 12.90 -11.45 0.95
C ASP A 237 12.62 -10.40 2.04
N ASP A 238 13.24 -10.59 3.20
CA ASP A 238 12.97 -9.80 4.40
C ASP A 238 13.52 -8.38 4.25
N GLU A 239 14.57 -8.19 3.45
CA GLU A 239 15.12 -6.90 3.09
C GLU A 239 14.14 -6.09 2.24
N TRP A 240 13.52 -6.69 1.21
CA TRP A 240 12.49 -6.02 0.43
C TRP A 240 11.24 -5.71 1.27
N PHE A 241 10.83 -6.62 2.15
CA PHE A 241 9.79 -6.37 3.13
C PHE A 241 10.14 -5.16 4.03
N ALA A 242 11.34 -5.12 4.59
CA ALA A 242 11.80 -4.05 5.46
C ALA A 242 11.80 -2.69 4.75
N ILE A 243 12.31 -2.62 3.51
CA ILE A 243 12.28 -1.40 2.70
C ILE A 243 10.86 -0.88 2.54
N ASN A 244 9.92 -1.75 2.14
CA ASN A 244 8.53 -1.35 1.91
C ASN A 244 7.86 -0.86 3.20
N LYS A 245 8.08 -1.60 4.29
CA LYS A 245 7.56 -1.25 5.61
C LYS A 245 8.07 0.11 6.07
N TRP A 246 9.37 0.36 5.95
CA TRP A 246 9.98 1.60 6.43
C TRP A 246 9.68 2.80 5.52
N VAL A 247 9.49 2.60 4.22
CA VAL A 247 8.92 3.65 3.34
C VAL A 247 7.51 4.03 3.80
N LEU A 248 6.63 3.05 4.04
CA LEU A 248 5.28 3.35 4.53
C LEU A 248 5.30 4.06 5.89
N SER A 249 6.04 3.51 6.87
CA SER A 249 6.16 4.11 8.21
C SER A 249 6.76 5.52 8.15
N GLY A 250 7.81 5.73 7.37
CA GLY A 250 8.48 7.03 7.25
C GLY A 250 7.58 8.10 6.64
N LEU A 251 6.71 7.75 5.70
CA LEU A 251 5.70 8.69 5.15
C LEU A 251 4.65 9.08 6.20
N VAL A 252 4.27 8.15 7.07
CA VAL A 252 3.34 8.42 8.19
C VAL A 252 4.02 9.27 9.27
N GLU A 253 5.27 8.95 9.64
CA GLU A 253 6.04 9.69 10.63
C GLU A 253 6.41 11.10 10.14
N ALA A 254 6.66 11.27 8.84
CA ALA A 254 6.87 12.58 8.21
C ALA A 254 5.67 13.52 8.42
N GLU A 255 4.44 13.01 8.35
CA GLU A 255 3.24 13.80 8.65
C GLU A 255 3.20 14.20 10.14
N GLU A 256 3.57 13.29 11.05
CA GLU A 256 3.63 13.55 12.50
C GLU A 256 4.56 14.72 12.83
N TYR A 257 5.71 14.81 12.14
CA TYR A 257 6.68 15.89 12.33
C TYR A 257 6.49 17.09 11.39
N GLY A 258 5.40 17.15 10.62
CA GLY A 258 5.11 18.28 9.72
C GLY A 258 6.08 18.43 8.55
N ILE A 259 6.78 17.36 8.18
CA ILE A 259 7.63 17.31 7.00
C ILE A 259 6.73 17.08 5.78
N THR A 260 6.77 17.98 4.82
CA THR A 260 5.91 18.00 3.63
C THR A 260 6.76 17.96 2.36
N GLN A 261 6.11 17.69 1.22
CA GLN A 261 6.77 17.82 -0.08
C GLN A 261 7.42 19.21 -0.29
N ALA A 262 6.74 20.26 0.19
CA ALA A 262 7.17 21.64 -0.01
C ALA A 262 8.37 22.02 0.88
N ASN A 263 8.45 21.51 2.10
CA ASN A 263 9.46 21.94 3.08
C ASN A 263 10.59 20.93 3.33
N VAL A 264 10.55 19.73 2.76
CA VAL A 264 11.51 18.65 3.09
C VAL A 264 12.98 19.06 2.97
N ASP A 265 13.35 19.88 1.98
CA ASP A 265 14.74 20.34 1.82
C ASP A 265 15.14 21.34 2.90
N GLN A 266 14.23 22.25 3.28
CA GLN A 266 14.43 23.17 4.41
C GLN A 266 14.53 22.40 5.73
N MET A 267 13.69 21.37 5.90
CA MET A 267 13.66 20.57 7.13
C MET A 267 14.95 19.78 7.37
N LYS A 268 15.83 19.61 6.37
CA LYS A 268 17.15 19.00 6.56
C LYS A 268 18.03 19.77 7.56
N THR A 269 17.81 21.07 7.75
CA THR A 269 18.54 21.92 8.71
C THR A 269 17.81 22.06 10.06
N SER A 270 16.76 21.29 10.31
CA SER A 270 16.01 21.33 11.56
C SER A 270 16.87 20.86 12.74
N ASP A 271 16.81 21.57 13.86
CA ASP A 271 17.45 21.17 15.12
C ASP A 271 16.74 20.00 15.82
N ASN A 272 15.53 19.63 15.38
CA ASN A 272 14.82 18.46 15.91
C ASN A 272 15.55 17.16 15.51
N PRO A 273 16.08 16.38 16.48
CA PRO A 273 16.84 15.17 16.17
C PRO A 273 16.07 14.11 15.40
N GLN A 274 14.74 14.03 15.57
CA GLN A 274 13.90 13.08 14.83
C GLN A 274 13.78 13.45 13.36
N VAL A 275 13.60 14.74 13.07
CA VAL A 275 13.60 15.23 11.68
C VAL A 275 14.94 14.96 11.02
N GLY A 276 16.05 15.21 11.73
CA GLY A 276 17.38 14.94 11.20
C GLY A 276 17.63 13.47 10.85
N ARG A 277 17.08 12.54 11.65
CA ARG A 277 17.14 11.09 11.39
C ARG A 277 16.30 10.69 10.20
N LEU A 278 15.04 11.15 10.14
CA LEU A 278 14.12 10.86 9.04
C LEU A 278 14.68 11.33 7.69
N LEU A 279 15.39 12.45 7.68
CA LEU A 279 15.90 13.07 6.45
C LEU A 279 17.35 12.74 6.13
N GLY A 280 18.01 11.91 6.97
CA GLY A 280 19.39 11.50 6.77
C GLY A 280 20.43 12.62 6.95
N SER A 281 20.09 13.70 7.67
CA SER A 281 21.01 14.80 7.93
C SER A 281 21.87 14.60 9.18
N THR A 282 21.44 13.74 10.12
CA THR A 282 22.20 13.40 11.34
C THR A 282 22.75 11.97 11.34
N GLU A 283 21.94 10.99 10.93
CA GLU A 283 22.30 9.57 10.95
C GLU A 283 21.96 8.91 9.62
N ASP A 284 22.77 7.95 9.19
CA ASP A 284 22.50 7.14 7.99
C ASP A 284 21.74 5.88 8.37
N LEU A 285 20.40 6.00 8.44
CA LEU A 285 19.50 4.87 8.64
C LEU A 285 19.32 4.04 7.36
N GLY A 286 19.59 4.62 6.18
CA GLY A 286 19.46 3.96 4.88
C GLY A 286 20.38 2.75 4.74
N LYS A 287 21.59 2.80 5.32
CA LYS A 287 22.56 1.69 5.30
C LYS A 287 22.00 0.38 5.84
N HIS A 288 21.05 0.43 6.79
CA HIS A 288 20.41 -0.75 7.37
C HIS A 288 19.43 -1.43 6.39
N LEU A 289 19.03 -0.72 5.34
CA LEU A 289 18.11 -1.17 4.29
C LEU A 289 18.80 -1.36 2.94
N GLY A 290 20.14 -1.25 2.88
CA GLY A 290 20.87 -1.26 1.61
C GLY A 290 20.59 -0.06 0.71
N LEU A 291 20.14 1.07 1.30
CA LEU A 291 19.85 2.35 0.65
C LEU A 291 20.84 3.41 1.12
N ASP A 292 20.91 4.54 0.41
CA ASP A 292 21.67 5.70 0.90
C ASP A 292 20.87 6.50 1.94
N LYS A 293 21.55 7.38 2.67
CA LYS A 293 20.96 8.19 3.75
C LYS A 293 19.77 9.06 3.34
N GLU A 294 19.63 9.45 2.08
CA GLU A 294 18.57 10.38 1.62
C GLU A 294 17.31 9.67 1.10
N TRP A 295 17.24 8.33 1.19
CA TRP A 295 16.16 7.52 0.64
C TRP A 295 14.75 8.02 1.00
N LEU A 296 14.51 8.33 2.28
CA LEU A 296 13.20 8.78 2.76
C LEU A 296 12.93 10.24 2.39
N ALA A 297 13.94 11.10 2.43
CA ALA A 297 13.82 12.48 1.98
C ALA A 297 13.38 12.55 0.51
N ARG A 298 13.91 11.67 -0.36
CA ARG A 298 13.48 11.58 -1.77
C ARG A 298 12.05 11.08 -1.93
N ALA A 299 11.64 10.09 -1.13
CA ALA A 299 10.26 9.62 -1.12
C ALA A 299 9.29 10.76 -0.75
N ILE A 300 9.55 11.47 0.35
CA ILE A 300 8.74 12.61 0.79
C ILE A 300 8.76 13.75 -0.25
N LYS A 301 9.91 14.08 -0.83
CA LYS A 301 10.01 15.10 -1.88
C LYS A 301 9.15 14.78 -3.11
N THR A 302 8.96 13.50 -3.39
CA THR A 302 8.18 13.04 -4.54
C THR A 302 6.69 13.02 -4.26
N THR A 303 6.29 12.39 -3.16
CA THR A 303 4.89 12.05 -2.91
C THR A 303 4.26 12.85 -1.79
N GLY A 304 5.03 13.68 -1.09
CA GLY A 304 4.64 14.24 0.19
C GLY A 304 4.61 13.17 1.29
N ASN A 305 4.19 13.59 2.48
CA ASN A 305 3.89 12.69 3.58
C ASN A 305 2.54 11.97 3.38
N TYR A 306 2.20 11.06 4.30
CA TYR A 306 0.95 10.29 4.25
C TYR A 306 -0.30 11.18 4.18
N GLY A 307 -0.34 12.27 4.94
CA GLY A 307 -1.44 13.23 4.92
C GLY A 307 -1.61 13.86 3.54
N GLU A 308 -0.53 14.32 2.90
CA GLU A 308 -0.56 14.88 1.54
C GLU A 308 -1.01 13.84 0.50
N MET A 309 -0.58 12.58 0.63
CA MET A 309 -1.05 11.46 -0.19
C MET A 309 -2.54 11.21 -0.01
N PHE A 310 -3.04 11.19 1.24
CA PHE A 310 -4.45 11.01 1.53
C PHE A 310 -5.29 12.15 0.93
N GLU A 311 -4.92 13.39 1.25
CA GLU A 311 -5.70 14.58 0.90
C GLU A 311 -5.84 14.77 -0.61
N ARG A 312 -4.79 14.51 -1.40
CA ARG A 312 -4.86 14.66 -2.86
C ARG A 312 -5.67 13.59 -3.57
N ASN A 313 -5.76 12.39 -2.99
CA ASN A 313 -6.30 11.23 -3.68
C ASN A 313 -7.72 10.85 -3.24
N VAL A 314 -7.98 10.89 -1.93
CA VAL A 314 -9.23 10.42 -1.34
C VAL A 314 -9.88 11.44 -0.40
N GLY A 315 -9.14 12.45 0.03
CA GLY A 315 -9.57 13.38 1.07
C GLY A 315 -10.77 14.26 0.71
N PRO A 316 -11.20 15.13 1.65
CA PRO A 316 -12.42 15.93 1.54
C PRO A 316 -12.44 16.91 0.36
N LYS A 317 -11.27 17.27 -0.17
CA LYS A 317 -11.12 18.17 -1.33
C LYS A 317 -11.19 17.44 -2.68
N THR A 318 -11.32 16.12 -2.67
CA THR A 318 -11.49 15.30 -3.87
C THR A 318 -12.97 15.03 -4.13
N ALA A 319 -13.31 14.56 -5.33
CA ALA A 319 -14.67 14.11 -5.64
C ALA A 319 -15.13 12.92 -4.77
N ILE A 320 -14.19 12.15 -4.21
CA ILE A 320 -14.48 10.98 -3.35
C ILE A 320 -14.92 11.45 -1.95
N ASN A 321 -14.33 12.55 -1.47
CA ASN A 321 -14.71 13.24 -0.24
C ASN A 321 -14.72 12.33 1.00
N LEU A 322 -13.62 11.63 1.26
CA LEU A 322 -13.47 10.78 2.44
C LEU A 322 -12.81 11.56 3.58
N PRO A 323 -13.41 11.56 4.80
CA PRO A 323 -12.73 12.08 5.97
C PRO A 323 -11.59 11.14 6.38
N ARG A 324 -10.59 11.66 7.10
CA ARG A 324 -9.49 10.83 7.64
C ARG A 324 -10.00 9.66 8.49
N GLY A 325 -10.90 9.91 9.44
CA GLY A 325 -11.47 8.84 10.29
C GLY A 325 -10.39 7.97 10.94
N LEU A 326 -10.48 6.65 10.77
CA LEU A 326 -9.46 5.71 11.25
C LEU A 326 -8.08 5.94 10.63
N ASN A 327 -8.00 6.59 9.47
CA ASN A 327 -6.76 6.92 8.78
C ASN A 327 -6.13 8.23 9.27
N ASN A 328 -6.63 8.82 10.35
CA ASN A 328 -5.95 9.94 10.99
C ASN A 328 -4.67 9.47 11.71
N GLN A 329 -3.77 10.41 11.99
CA GLN A 329 -2.62 10.16 12.86
C GLN A 329 -3.06 9.61 14.22
N TRP A 330 -2.27 8.71 14.79
CA TRP A 330 -2.56 8.11 16.11
C TRP A 330 -2.74 9.18 17.20
N SER A 331 -1.92 10.23 17.15
CA SER A 331 -1.98 11.40 18.05
C SER A 331 -3.21 12.29 17.81
N LYS A 332 -3.99 12.03 16.75
CA LYS A 332 -5.23 12.72 16.37
C LYS A 332 -6.44 11.78 16.36
N GLY A 333 -6.38 10.69 17.13
CA GLY A 333 -7.49 9.76 17.34
C GLY A 333 -7.71 8.75 16.21
N GLY A 334 -6.76 8.61 15.28
CA GLY A 334 -6.78 7.55 14.26
C GLY A 334 -5.88 6.36 14.60
N LEU A 335 -5.63 5.52 13.60
CA LEU A 335 -4.85 4.28 13.71
C LEU A 335 -3.53 4.34 12.93
N MET A 336 -3.25 5.44 12.23
CA MET A 336 -1.97 5.60 11.54
C MET A 336 -0.87 5.85 12.57
N TYR A 337 -0.23 4.77 12.98
CA TYR A 337 0.87 4.72 13.95
C TYR A 337 2.11 4.19 13.24
N ALA A 338 3.09 5.05 13.01
CA ALA A 338 4.39 4.63 12.51
C ALA A 338 5.24 4.09 13.67
N ALA A 339 5.86 2.93 13.49
CA ALA A 339 6.98 2.57 14.35
C ALA A 339 8.12 3.59 14.13
N PRO A 340 8.84 4.00 15.19
CA PRO A 340 9.82 5.08 15.09
C PRO A 340 11.02 4.66 14.23
N LEU A 341 11.44 5.52 13.29
CA LEU A 341 12.72 5.38 12.60
C LEU A 341 13.88 5.78 13.53
N ARG A 342 14.51 4.78 14.16
CA ARG A 342 15.49 4.95 15.23
C ARG A 342 16.72 4.06 15.09
#